data_AF-A0A8S9ZRP2-F1
#
_entry.id   AF-A0A8S9ZRP2-F1
#
_cell.length_a   1.000
_cell.length_b   1.000
_cell.length_c   1.000
_cell.angle_alpha   90.00
_cell.angle_beta   90.00
_cell.angle_gamma   90.00
#
_symmetry.space_group_name_H-M   'P 1'
#
loop_
_entity.id
_entity.type
_entity.pdbx_description
1 polymer ?
#
loop_
_entity_poly.entity_id
_entity_poly.type
_entity_poly.pdbx_seq_one_letter_code
_entity_poly.pdbx_strand_id
1 'polypeptide(L)'
;MIICLAFIPITDLAAALTVLEACLPSQLQRVFDWFLVNYTGRPRFDGTLSQPLFSPNQWNVYQRILDGTDRIEYYVESVHRRTKRAFTSVRTNLWSFIDIIRKEQKRTDDEINQFMSGLDPPKKGRKVIAAETKILNLVQQYVPIVDHMYANQIHDPNRIIDFLAQISRYCEADH
;
A
#
# COMPACT_ATOMS: atom_id res chain seq x y z
N MET A 1 -7.33 4.29 -6.04
CA MET A 1 -6.47 4.03 -7.23
C MET A 1 -5.00 4.42 -7.04
N ILE A 2 -4.60 5.66 -6.70
CA ILE A 2 -3.15 6.02 -6.55
C ILE A 2 -2.44 5.09 -5.53
N ILE A 3 -3.06 4.86 -4.37
CA ILE A 3 -2.53 3.94 -3.34
C ILE A 3 -2.36 2.50 -3.83
N CYS A 4 -3.11 2.08 -4.86
CA CYS A 4 -3.08 0.73 -5.39
C CYS A 4 -1.82 0.47 -6.23
N LEU A 5 -1.06 1.52 -6.58
CA LEU A 5 0.25 1.39 -7.25
C LEU A 5 1.28 0.62 -6.40
N ALA A 6 1.09 0.54 -5.08
CA ALA A 6 1.94 -0.26 -4.20
C ALA A 6 1.87 -1.77 -4.52
N PHE A 7 0.82 -2.21 -5.20
CA PHE A 7 0.57 -3.60 -5.57
C PHE A 7 0.97 -3.93 -7.01
N ILE A 8 1.70 -3.06 -7.70
CA ILE A 8 2.25 -3.33 -9.03
C ILE A 8 3.74 -3.63 -8.91
N PRO A 9 4.32 -4.52 -9.73
CA PRO A 9 5.77 -4.69 -9.81
C PRO A 9 6.48 -3.36 -10.07
N ILE A 10 7.61 -3.12 -9.40
CA ILE A 10 8.37 -1.87 -9.57
C ILE A 10 8.81 -1.66 -11.04
N THR A 11 9.03 -2.74 -11.79
CA THR A 11 9.36 -2.72 -13.22
C THR A 11 8.27 -2.09 -14.08
N ASP A 12 7.01 -2.27 -13.68
CA ASP A 12 5.83 -1.87 -14.46
C ASP A 12 5.27 -0.54 -13.95
N LEU A 13 5.87 0.03 -12.89
CA LEU A 13 5.42 1.25 -12.24
C LEU A 13 5.42 2.45 -13.19
N ALA A 14 6.45 2.61 -14.03
CA ALA A 14 6.52 3.72 -14.98
C ALA A 14 5.36 3.67 -15.99
N ALA A 15 5.08 2.50 -16.57
CA ALA A 15 3.95 2.30 -17.48
C ALA A 15 2.61 2.55 -16.78
N ALA A 16 2.46 2.06 -15.54
CA ALA A 16 1.25 2.25 -14.75
C ALA A 16 0.98 3.74 -14.43
N LEU A 17 2.03 4.52 -14.16
CA LEU A 17 1.91 5.96 -13.93
C LEU A 17 1.42 6.70 -15.17
N THR A 18 1.98 6.40 -16.35
CA THR A 18 1.55 7.01 -17.62
C THR A 18 0.08 6.70 -17.93
N VAL A 19 -0.35 5.45 -17.73
CA VAL A 19 -1.74 5.05 -17.97
C VAL A 19 -2.69 5.70 -16.95
N LEU A 20 -2.30 5.76 -15.67
CA LEU A 20 -3.11 6.36 -14.62
C LEU A 20 -3.25 7.87 -14.82
N GLU A 21 -2.18 8.57 -15.22
CA GLU A 21 -2.19 10.01 -15.50
C GLU A 21 -3.18 10.36 -16.61
N ALA A 22 -3.24 9.55 -17.67
CA ALA A 22 -4.17 9.74 -18.78
C ALA A 22 -5.64 9.58 -18.39
N CYS A 23 -5.93 8.80 -17.33
CA CYS A 23 -7.28 8.54 -16.84
C CYS A 23 -7.67 9.45 -15.66
N LEU A 24 -6.75 10.26 -15.14
CA LEU A 24 -6.94 11.00 -13.91
C LEU A 24 -7.76 12.28 -14.15
N PRO A 25 -8.83 12.55 -13.39
CA PRO A 25 -9.55 13.82 -13.49
C PRO A 25 -8.66 15.00 -13.06
N SER A 26 -8.86 16.16 -13.68
CA SER A 26 -8.01 17.35 -13.48
C SER A 26 -7.94 17.83 -12.03
N GLN A 27 -8.98 17.59 -11.23
CA GLN A 27 -9.00 17.92 -9.80
C GLN A 27 -7.97 17.13 -8.98
N LEU A 28 -7.58 15.93 -9.42
CA LEU A 28 -6.63 15.08 -8.73
C LEU A 28 -5.18 15.26 -9.20
N GLN A 29 -4.95 16.03 -10.27
CA GLN A 29 -3.61 16.23 -10.85
C GLN A 29 -2.60 16.76 -9.84
N ARG A 30 -3.00 17.73 -8.99
CA ARG A 30 -2.11 18.26 -7.96
C ARG A 30 -1.66 17.19 -6.94
N VAL A 31 -2.56 16.28 -6.57
CA VAL A 31 -2.25 15.18 -5.64
C VAL A 31 -1.34 14.17 -6.32
N PHE A 32 -1.60 13.87 -7.58
CA PHE A 32 -0.78 12.96 -8.38
C PHE A 32 0.63 13.50 -8.60
N ASP A 33 0.77 14.77 -8.98
CA ASP A 33 2.06 15.47 -9.11
C ASP A 33 2.87 15.43 -7.81
N TRP A 34 2.21 15.68 -6.68
CA TRP A 34 2.86 15.59 -5.37
C TRP A 34 3.33 14.15 -5.10
N PHE A 35 2.50 13.14 -5.40
CA PHE A 35 2.88 11.75 -5.23
C PHE A 35 4.07 11.36 -6.11
N LEU A 36 4.09 11.80 -7.37
CA LEU A 36 5.21 11.56 -8.30
C LEU A 36 6.53 12.10 -7.74
N VAL A 37 6.54 13.32 -7.22
CA VAL A 37 7.77 13.94 -6.68
C VAL A 37 8.26 13.21 -5.43
N ASN A 38 7.34 12.75 -4.58
CA ASN A 38 7.72 12.20 -3.27
C ASN A 38 8.00 10.70 -3.29
N TYR A 39 7.28 9.90 -4.08
CA TYR A 39 7.26 8.44 -3.89
C TYR A 39 7.70 7.61 -5.11
N THR A 40 7.47 8.08 -6.34
CA THR A 40 7.78 7.27 -7.54
C THR A 40 8.90 7.86 -8.38
N GLY A 41 8.93 9.18 -8.52
CA GLY A 41 9.61 9.88 -9.59
C GLY A 41 8.66 10.20 -10.74
N ARG A 42 8.97 11.27 -11.48
CA ARG A 42 8.32 11.56 -12.76
C ARG A 42 8.89 10.65 -13.85
N PRO A 43 8.04 10.04 -14.69
CA PRO A 43 8.49 9.34 -15.90
C PRO A 43 9.26 10.27 -16.81
N ARG A 44 10.40 9.80 -17.32
CA ARG A 44 11.21 10.48 -18.33
C ARG A 44 11.03 9.81 -19.68
N PHE A 45 11.38 10.52 -20.75
CA PHE A 45 11.27 10.01 -22.13
C PHE A 45 12.11 8.76 -22.42
N ASP A 46 13.12 8.48 -21.60
CA ASP A 46 13.98 7.29 -21.66
C ASP A 46 13.38 6.07 -20.92
N GLY A 47 12.16 6.18 -20.41
CA GLY A 47 11.49 5.12 -19.64
C GLY A 47 11.94 5.04 -18.18
N THR A 48 12.87 5.89 -17.73
CA THR A 48 13.32 5.93 -16.33
C THR A 48 12.42 6.82 -15.47
N LEU A 49 12.45 6.59 -14.16
CA LEU A 49 11.80 7.46 -13.17
C LEU A 49 12.84 8.41 -12.57
N SER A 50 12.48 9.68 -12.37
CA SER A 50 13.32 10.62 -11.60
C SER A 50 13.52 10.11 -10.17
N GLN A 51 14.59 10.52 -9.48
CA GLN A 51 14.77 10.12 -8.08
C GLN A 51 13.68 10.72 -7.18
N PRO A 52 12.86 9.91 -6.48
CA PRO A 52 11.90 10.40 -5.51
C PRO A 52 12.54 10.63 -4.13
N LEU A 53 11.83 11.34 -3.26
CA LEU A 53 12.23 11.51 -1.86
C LEU A 53 12.21 10.16 -1.09
N PHE A 54 11.23 9.31 -1.41
CA PHE A 54 11.05 7.98 -0.83
C PHE A 54 11.08 6.95 -1.96
N SER A 55 12.03 6.02 -1.88
CA SER A 55 12.23 5.02 -2.94
C SER A 55 11.04 4.06 -3.03
N PRO A 56 10.62 3.63 -4.24
CA PRO A 56 9.63 2.57 -4.44
C PRO A 56 9.91 1.31 -3.62
N ASN A 57 11.17 0.95 -3.42
CA ASN A 57 11.57 -0.21 -2.62
C ASN A 57 11.14 -0.11 -1.14
N GLN A 58 10.83 1.09 -0.63
CA GLN A 58 10.44 1.31 0.77
C GLN A 58 8.94 1.16 1.01
N TRP A 59 8.11 1.41 0.00
CA TRP A 59 6.64 1.44 0.14
C TRP A 59 5.90 0.47 -0.76
N ASN A 60 6.55 -0.09 -1.79
CA ASN A 60 5.95 -1.12 -2.63
C ASN A 60 5.74 -2.42 -1.83
N VAL A 61 4.60 -3.06 -2.05
CA VAL A 61 4.17 -4.25 -1.31
C VAL A 61 4.04 -5.48 -2.19
N TYR A 62 4.20 -5.34 -3.52
CA TYR A 62 3.98 -6.44 -4.49
C TYR A 62 4.78 -7.71 -4.15
N GLN A 63 6.11 -7.59 -4.01
CA GLN A 63 6.96 -8.74 -3.69
C GLN A 63 6.68 -9.27 -2.27
N ARG A 64 6.42 -8.36 -1.31
CA ARG A 64 6.13 -8.75 0.08
C ARG A 64 4.86 -9.60 0.19
N ILE A 65 3.87 -9.32 -0.65
CA ILE A 65 2.62 -10.10 -0.77
C ILE A 65 2.88 -11.48 -1.35
N LEU A 66 3.68 -11.57 -2.42
CA LEU A 66 4.07 -12.86 -2.98
C LEU A 66 4.86 -13.70 -1.99
N ASP A 67 5.74 -13.08 -1.21
CA ASP A 67 6.56 -13.72 -0.19
C ASP A 67 5.78 -14.07 1.09
N GLY A 68 4.51 -13.65 1.20
CA GLY A 68 3.69 -13.84 2.41
C GLY A 68 4.19 -13.08 3.63
N THR A 69 4.95 -12.00 3.42
CA THR A 69 5.53 -11.14 4.47
C THR A 69 4.51 -10.10 4.99
N ASP A 70 3.24 -10.22 4.59
CA ASP A 70 2.10 -9.32 4.87
C ASP A 70 1.72 -9.22 6.36
N ARG A 71 2.35 -10.04 7.21
CA ARG A 71 2.20 -9.94 8.66
C ARG A 71 2.53 -8.54 9.18
N ILE A 72 3.48 -7.83 8.57
CA ILE A 72 3.94 -6.52 9.04
C ILE A 72 2.88 -5.43 8.76
N GLU A 73 2.27 -5.44 7.58
CA GLU A 73 1.23 -4.45 7.19
C GLU A 73 -0.03 -4.58 8.01
N TYR A 74 -0.49 -5.81 8.26
CA TYR A 74 -1.60 -6.04 9.17
C TYR A 74 -1.34 -5.45 10.55
N TYR A 75 -0.12 -5.60 11.08
CA TYR A 75 0.23 -5.07 12.38
C TYR A 75 0.17 -3.55 12.41
N VAL A 76 0.83 -2.90 11.44
CA VAL A 76 0.85 -1.43 11.30
C VAL A 76 -0.56 -0.88 11.14
N GLU A 77 -1.38 -1.46 10.26
CA GLU A 77 -2.76 -1.03 10.05
C GLU A 77 -3.63 -1.30 11.28
N SER A 78 -3.39 -2.40 12.00
CA SER A 78 -4.07 -2.70 13.25
C SER A 78 -3.77 -1.65 14.32
N VAL A 79 -2.50 -1.24 14.45
CA VAL A 79 -2.06 -0.17 15.36
C VAL A 79 -2.73 1.14 14.91
N HIS A 80 -2.60 1.51 13.63
CA HIS A 80 -3.18 2.75 13.10
C HIS A 80 -4.69 2.84 13.39
N ARG A 81 -5.45 1.79 13.10
CA ARG A 81 -6.90 1.73 13.35
C ARG A 81 -7.26 1.83 14.83
N ARG A 82 -6.49 1.20 15.72
CA ARG A 82 -6.68 1.32 17.17
C ARG A 82 -6.43 2.75 17.63
N THR A 83 -5.30 3.33 17.22
CA THR A 83 -4.91 4.70 17.56
C THR A 83 -5.94 5.72 17.03
N LYS A 84 -6.40 5.57 15.78
CA LYS A 84 -7.44 6.40 15.17
C LYS A 84 -8.75 6.36 15.95
N ARG A 85 -9.19 5.17 16.36
CA ARG A 85 -10.39 5.01 17.21
C ARG A 85 -10.22 5.69 18.56
N ALA A 86 -9.05 5.53 19.18
CA ALA A 86 -8.74 6.17 20.46
C ALA A 86 -8.81 7.71 20.36
N PHE A 87 -8.22 8.30 19.31
CA PHE A 87 -8.27 9.74 19.06
C PHE A 87 -9.67 10.27 18.74
N THR A 88 -10.51 9.48 18.05
CA THR A 88 -11.86 9.93 17.64
C THR A 88 -12.81 10.03 18.84
N SER A 89 -12.60 9.21 19.88
CA SER A 89 -13.47 9.17 21.06
C SER A 89 -13.25 10.30 22.09
N VAL A 90 -12.18 11.09 21.95
CA VAL A 90 -11.74 12.05 22.98
C VAL A 90 -11.64 13.46 22.38
N ARG A 91 -12.14 14.48 23.10
CA ARG A 91 -11.75 15.88 22.83
C ARG A 91 -10.27 16.02 23.14
N THR A 92 -9.45 15.82 22.12
CA THR A 92 -8.02 15.57 22.26
C THR A 92 -7.31 16.88 22.59
N ASN A 93 -6.88 17.04 23.85
CA ASN A 93 -5.84 18.00 24.22
C ASN A 93 -4.46 17.32 24.19
N LEU A 94 -3.37 18.10 24.21
CA LEU A 94 -2.01 17.57 24.08
C LEU A 94 -1.69 16.46 25.09
N TRP A 95 -2.18 16.58 26.33
CA TRP A 95 -1.96 15.56 27.36
C TRP A 95 -2.68 14.25 27.04
N SER A 96 -3.96 14.33 26.69
CA SER A 96 -4.72 13.15 26.26
C SER A 96 -4.13 12.50 25.00
N PHE A 97 -3.54 13.30 24.10
CA PHE A 97 -2.84 12.79 22.92
C PHE A 97 -1.61 11.95 23.32
N ILE A 98 -0.76 12.49 24.20
CA ILE A 98 0.43 11.80 24.70
C ILE A 98 0.04 10.52 25.44
N ASP A 99 -1.03 10.55 26.24
CA ASP A 99 -1.48 9.38 26.99
C ASP A 99 -2.01 8.27 26.08
N ILE A 100 -2.72 8.61 24.99
CA ILE A 100 -3.14 7.63 23.98
C ILE A 100 -1.91 6.97 23.34
N ILE A 101 -0.88 7.75 22.97
CA ILE A 101 0.35 7.20 22.39
C ILE A 101 1.06 6.28 23.37
N ARG A 102 1.25 6.71 24.62
CA ARG A 102 1.87 5.88 25.67
C ARG A 102 1.13 4.56 25.87
N LYS A 103 -0.20 4.58 25.82
CA LYS A 103 -1.03 3.39 25.96
C LYS A 103 -0.85 2.41 24.80
N GLU A 104 -0.83 2.89 23.56
CA GLU A 104 -0.60 2.03 22.39
C GLU A 104 0.86 1.53 22.33
N GLN A 105 1.83 2.33 22.78
CA GLN A 105 3.22 1.90 22.92
C GLN A 105 3.34 0.76 23.95
N LYS A 106 2.83 0.97 25.17
CA LYS A 106 2.86 -0.07 26.22
C LYS A 106 2.21 -1.37 25.75
N ARG A 107 1.07 -1.28 25.06
CA ARG A 107 0.39 -2.45 24.50
C ARG A 107 1.25 -3.18 23.47
N THR A 108 1.93 -2.45 22.61
CA THR A 108 2.83 -3.00 21.60
C THR A 108 4.01 -3.70 22.28
N ASP A 109 4.60 -3.09 23.31
CA ASP A 109 5.67 -3.68 24.11
C ASP A 109 5.20 -4.97 24.81
N ASP A 110 3.99 -4.98 25.36
CA ASP A 110 3.39 -6.18 25.96
C ASP A 110 3.19 -7.30 24.93
N GLU A 111 2.71 -6.99 23.72
CA GLU A 111 2.56 -7.95 22.60
C GLU A 111 3.92 -8.53 22.16
N ILE A 112 4.96 -7.68 22.07
CA ILE A 112 6.33 -8.09 21.76
C ILE A 112 6.87 -9.02 22.85
N ASN A 113 6.68 -8.67 24.13
CA ASN A 113 7.13 -9.49 25.27
C ASN A 113 6.44 -10.86 25.30
N GLN A 114 5.13 -10.91 25.00
CA GLN A 114 4.40 -12.18 24.88
C GLN A 114 4.99 -13.04 23.76
N PHE A 115 5.24 -12.45 22.59
CA PHE A 115 5.87 -13.14 21.47
C PHE A 115 7.27 -13.67 21.82
N MET A 116 8.11 -12.84 22.45
CA MET A 116 9.45 -13.25 22.92
C MET A 116 9.38 -14.35 23.98
N SER A 117 8.30 -14.43 24.75
CA SER A 117 8.05 -15.49 25.74
C SER A 117 7.54 -16.80 25.12
N GLY A 118 7.41 -16.86 23.79
CA GLY A 118 6.94 -18.04 23.07
C GLY A 118 5.41 -18.18 22.97
N LEU A 119 4.66 -17.13 23.32
CA LEU A 119 3.22 -17.10 23.09
C LEU A 119 2.93 -16.70 21.63
N ASP A 120 1.98 -17.39 21.02
CA ASP A 120 1.55 -17.06 19.67
C ASP A 120 0.89 -15.68 19.61
N PRO A 121 1.14 -14.89 18.55
CA PRO A 121 0.49 -13.61 18.36
C PRO A 121 -1.02 -13.78 18.18
N PRO A 122 -1.82 -12.75 18.52
CA PRO A 122 -3.27 -12.81 18.38
C PRO A 122 -3.68 -13.16 16.94
N LYS A 123 -4.63 -14.09 16.81
CA LYS A 123 -5.10 -14.58 15.51
C LYS A 123 -5.72 -13.45 14.70
N LYS A 124 -5.37 -13.37 13.41
CA LYS A 124 -6.00 -12.46 12.46
C LYS A 124 -7.51 -12.75 12.34
N GLY A 125 -8.31 -11.70 12.23
CA GLY A 125 -9.76 -11.84 12.04
C GLY A 125 -10.10 -12.45 10.68
N ARG A 126 -11.14 -13.30 10.62
CA ARG A 126 -11.55 -14.01 9.39
C ARG A 126 -11.79 -13.09 8.17
N LYS A 127 -12.40 -11.92 8.38
CA LYS A 127 -12.64 -10.94 7.31
C LYS A 127 -11.35 -10.44 6.69
N VAL A 128 -10.36 -10.12 7.52
CA VAL A 128 -9.05 -9.64 7.08
C VAL A 128 -8.31 -10.72 6.30
N ILE A 129 -8.32 -11.97 6.80
CA ILE A 129 -7.72 -13.11 6.08
C ILE A 129 -8.36 -13.28 4.69
N ALA A 130 -9.69 -13.14 4.60
CA ALA A 130 -10.39 -13.24 3.32
C ALA A 130 -10.03 -12.09 2.36
N ALA A 131 -9.84 -10.87 2.86
CA ALA A 131 -9.38 -9.73 2.06
C ALA A 131 -7.94 -9.92 1.59
N GLU A 132 -7.02 -10.31 2.48
CA GLU A 132 -5.62 -10.63 2.16
C GLU A 132 -5.54 -11.73 1.09
N THR A 133 -6.35 -12.79 1.22
CA THR A 133 -6.38 -13.89 0.24
C THR A 133 -6.85 -13.42 -1.14
N LYS A 134 -7.84 -12.51 -1.19
CA LYS A 134 -8.31 -11.95 -2.47
C LYS A 134 -7.24 -11.07 -3.12
N ILE A 135 -6.57 -10.23 -2.35
CA ILE A 135 -5.48 -9.39 -2.82
C ILE A 135 -4.32 -10.26 -3.33
N LEU A 136 -3.93 -11.28 -2.56
CA LEU A 136 -2.88 -12.24 -2.95
C LEU A 136 -3.22 -12.92 -4.28
N ASN A 137 -4.45 -13.42 -4.44
CA ASN A 137 -4.89 -14.05 -5.69
C ASN A 137 -4.81 -13.09 -6.88
N LEU A 138 -5.19 -11.82 -6.71
CA LEU A 138 -5.05 -10.81 -7.78
C LEU A 138 -3.58 -10.56 -8.14
N VAL A 139 -2.73 -10.40 -7.13
CA VAL A 139 -1.30 -10.14 -7.30
C VAL A 139 -0.61 -11.31 -7.99
N GLN A 140 -0.96 -12.55 -7.65
CA GLN A 140 -0.44 -13.77 -8.30
C GLN A 140 -0.90 -13.92 -9.76
N GLN A 141 -2.09 -13.42 -10.10
CA GLN A 141 -2.63 -13.44 -11.46
C GLN A 141 -2.19 -12.23 -12.29
N TYR A 142 -1.37 -11.34 -11.73
CA TYR A 142 -0.86 -10.17 -12.44
C TYR A 142 0.02 -10.60 -13.61
N VAL A 143 -0.31 -10.11 -14.80
CA VAL A 143 0.47 -10.34 -16.02
C VAL A 143 1.34 -9.11 -16.28
N PRO A 144 2.68 -9.26 -16.35
CA PRO A 144 3.59 -8.17 -16.65
C PRO A 144 3.28 -7.51 -17.99
N ILE A 145 3.45 -6.20 -18.03
CA ILE A 145 3.00 -5.34 -19.14
C ILE A 145 4.17 -4.91 -20.00
N VAL A 146 5.33 -4.74 -19.37
CA VAL A 146 6.58 -4.54 -20.06
C VAL A 146 7.19 -5.92 -20.28
N ASP A 147 7.10 -6.44 -21.49
CA ASP A 147 7.95 -7.56 -21.88
C ASP A 147 9.39 -7.02 -21.88
N HIS A 148 10.24 -7.53 -20.98
CA HIS A 148 11.62 -7.06 -20.84
C HIS A 148 12.44 -7.21 -22.13
N MET A 149 11.94 -7.97 -23.12
CA MET A 149 12.49 -8.05 -24.48
C MET A 149 12.14 -6.86 -25.40
N TYR A 150 11.03 -6.15 -25.17
CA TYR A 150 10.54 -5.06 -26.03
C TYR A 150 10.01 -3.89 -25.19
N ALA A 151 10.92 -3.17 -24.53
CA ALA A 151 10.65 -2.10 -23.55
C ALA A 151 9.79 -0.90 -24.03
N ASN A 152 9.26 -0.91 -25.26
CA ASN A 152 8.59 0.23 -25.88
C ASN A 152 7.10 0.01 -26.22
N GLN A 153 6.49 -1.11 -25.83
CA GLN A 153 5.06 -1.35 -26.10
C GLN A 153 4.30 -1.67 -24.81
N ILE A 154 3.44 -0.73 -24.39
CA ILE A 154 2.39 -1.01 -23.40
C ILE A 154 1.38 -1.92 -24.09
N HIS A 155 1.41 -3.20 -23.77
CA HIS A 155 0.67 -4.20 -24.54
C HIS A 155 -0.86 -4.12 -24.34
N ASP A 156 -1.31 -3.55 -23.21
CA ASP A 156 -2.74 -3.29 -22.92
C ASP A 156 -2.92 -2.32 -21.71
N PRO A 157 -3.15 -1.01 -21.94
CA PRO A 157 -3.37 -0.02 -20.88
C PRO A 157 -4.59 -0.33 -19.99
N ASN A 158 -5.64 -0.94 -20.56
CA ASN A 158 -6.89 -1.17 -19.83
C ASN A 158 -6.72 -2.19 -18.72
N ARG A 159 -5.80 -3.15 -18.88
CA ARG A 159 -5.49 -4.15 -17.84
C ARG A 159 -4.94 -3.53 -16.56
N ILE A 160 -4.12 -2.48 -16.66
CA ILE A 160 -3.61 -1.76 -15.47
C ILE A 160 -4.77 -1.15 -14.69
N ILE A 161 -5.64 -0.47 -15.42
CA ILE A 161 -6.80 0.21 -14.82
C ILE A 161 -7.74 -0.81 -14.19
N ASP A 162 -8.01 -1.93 -14.86
CA ASP A 162 -8.85 -3.00 -14.33
C ASP A 162 -8.24 -3.64 -13.08
N PHE A 163 -6.93 -3.91 -13.07
CA PHE A 163 -6.22 -4.41 -11.91
C PHE A 163 -6.28 -3.43 -10.74
N LEU A 164 -5.92 -2.17 -10.96
CA LEU A 164 -5.97 -1.11 -9.95
C LEU A 164 -7.39 -0.89 -9.41
N ALA A 165 -8.40 -0.98 -10.27
CA ALA A 165 -9.80 -0.87 -9.87
C ALA A 165 -10.24 -2.06 -9.01
N GLN A 166 -9.84 -3.28 -9.38
CA GLN A 166 -10.13 -4.48 -8.57
C GLN A 166 -9.47 -4.42 -7.20
N ILE A 167 -8.22 -3.97 -7.11
CA ILE A 167 -7.54 -3.76 -5.83
C ILE A 167 -8.25 -2.68 -5.00
N SER A 168 -8.60 -1.54 -5.61
CA SER A 168 -9.30 -0.45 -4.90
C SER A 168 -10.58 -0.95 -4.24
N ARG A 169 -11.37 -1.78 -4.94
CA ARG A 169 -12.60 -2.38 -4.38
C ARG A 169 -12.35 -3.24 -3.15
N TYR A 170 -11.26 -4.00 -3.11
CA TYR A 170 -10.93 -4.84 -1.96
C TYR A 170 -10.33 -4.05 -0.80
N CYS A 171 -9.62 -2.96 -1.07
CA CYS A 171 -9.15 -2.04 -0.02
C CYS A 171 -10.30 -1.23 0.61
N GLU A 172 -11.31 -0.83 -0.17
CA GLU A 172 -12.44 -0.02 0.31
C GLU A 172 -13.50 -0.84 1.06
N ALA A 173 -13.59 -2.15 0.82
CA ALA A 173 -14.57 -3.04 1.46
C ALA A 173 -14.34 -3.27 2.97
N ASP A 174 -13.25 -2.73 3.54
CA ASP A 174 -12.89 -2.81 4.96
C ASP A 174 -13.22 -1.53 5.77
N HIS A 175 -13.99 -0.60 5.19
CA HIS A 175 -14.48 0.62 5.84
C HIS A 175 -15.94 0.52 6.31
#